data_AF-D3VG09-F1
#
_entry.id   AF-D3VG09-F1
#
_cell.length_a   1.000
_cell.length_b   1.000
_cell.length_c   1.000
_cell.angle_alpha   90.00
_cell.angle_beta   90.00
_cell.angle_gamma   90.00
#
_symmetry.space_group_name_H-M   'P 1'
#
loop_
_entity.id
_entity.type
_entity.pdbx_description
1 polymer ?
#
loop_
_entity_poly.entity_id
_entity_poly.type
_entity_poly.pdbx_seq_one_letter_code
_entity_poly.pdbx_strand_id
1 'polypeptide(L)'
;MSTLVMSAHNAIKALKESGLNETQAEKIVEIIADLQNTSAVTKEDLKQAEMNLRTDLTSIKNDMDWLKKLIVTVGIAVVIAAIKYIFVG
;
A
#
# COMPACT_ATOMS: atom_id res chain seq x y z
N MET A 1 14.22 -8.04 19.59
CA MET A 1 15.46 -7.23 19.63
C MET A 1 16.74 -8.05 19.76
N SER A 2 16.76 -9.19 20.47
CA SER A 2 17.98 -10.02 20.64
C SER A 2 18.52 -10.67 19.36
N THR A 3 17.66 -11.01 18.39
CA THR A 3 18.05 -11.71 17.16
C THR A 3 18.84 -10.84 16.17
N LEU A 4 18.52 -9.55 16.07
CA LEU A 4 19.25 -8.59 15.22
C LEU A 4 20.68 -8.34 15.75
N VAL A 5 20.82 -8.21 17.08
CA VAL A 5 22.12 -8.03 17.73
C VAL A 5 22.98 -9.29 17.58
N MET A 6 22.38 -10.48 17.71
CA MET A 6 23.08 -11.75 17.50
C MET A 6 23.50 -11.95 16.04
N SER A 7 22.71 -11.50 15.06
CA SER A 7 23.11 -11.54 13.64
C SER A 7 24.23 -10.57 13.31
N ALA A 8 24.25 -9.38 13.93
CA ALA A 8 25.32 -8.40 13.73
C ALA A 8 26.66 -8.93 14.28
N HIS A 9 26.63 -9.50 15.49
CA HIS A 9 27.82 -10.09 16.11
C HIS A 9 28.39 -11.26 15.29
N ASN A 10 27.52 -12.15 14.79
CA ASN A 10 27.94 -13.25 13.92
C ASN A 10 28.49 -12.77 12.57
N ALA A 11 27.92 -11.70 12.00
CA ALA A 11 28.39 -11.10 10.76
C ALA A 11 29.76 -10.42 10.94
N ILE A 12 29.96 -9.67 12.03
CA ILE A 12 31.25 -9.07 12.37
C ILE A 12 32.32 -10.15 12.54
N LYS A 13 31.98 -11.26 13.23
CA LYS A 13 32.89 -12.39 13.42
C LYS A 13 33.29 -13.04 12.10
N ALA A 14 32.33 -13.30 11.21
CA ALA A 14 32.61 -13.89 9.90
C ALA A 14 33.48 -12.97 9.01
N LEU A 15 33.29 -11.65 9.09
CA LEU A 15 34.13 -10.67 8.38
C LEU A 15 35.55 -10.62 8.95
N LYS A 16 35.70 -10.77 10.27
CA LYS A 16 37.03 -10.89 10.90
C LYS A 16 37.75 -12.17 10.48
N GLU A 17 37.03 -13.29 10.41
CA GLU A 17 37.56 -14.57 9.95
C GLU A 17 37.98 -14.54 8.46
N SER A 18 37.42 -13.62 7.66
CA SER A 18 37.85 -13.40 6.27
C SER A 18 39.03 -12.43 6.12
N GLY A 19 39.60 -11.93 7.22
CA GLY A 19 40.79 -11.09 7.23
C GLY A 19 40.53 -9.58 7.34
N LEU A 20 39.28 -9.15 7.59
CA LEU A 20 38.96 -7.75 7.89
C LEU A 20 39.25 -7.43 9.36
N ASN A 21 39.69 -6.21 9.65
CA ASN A 21 39.84 -5.77 11.04
C ASN A 21 38.46 -5.45 11.66
N GLU A 22 38.42 -5.37 13.00
CA GLU A 22 37.19 -5.14 13.78
C GLU A 22 36.41 -3.91 13.30
N THR A 23 37.11 -2.79 13.12
CA THR A 23 36.50 -1.52 12.72
C THR A 23 35.90 -1.58 11.32
N GLN A 24 36.53 -2.28 10.38
CA GLN A 24 35.99 -2.48 9.04
C GLN A 24 34.76 -3.40 9.08
N ALA A 25 34.82 -4.48 9.86
CA ALA A 25 33.72 -5.43 10.00
C ALA A 25 32.47 -4.76 10.61
N GLU A 26 32.64 -3.96 11.66
CA GLU A 26 31.56 -3.16 12.26
C GLU A 26 30.94 -2.18 11.26
N LYS A 27 31.77 -1.41 10.56
CA LYS A 27 31.31 -0.44 9.55
C LYS A 27 30.51 -1.09 8.43
N ILE A 28 30.96 -2.25 7.93
CA ILE A 28 30.27 -2.98 6.86
C ILE A 28 28.90 -3.48 7.35
N VAL A 29 28.84 -4.03 8.57
CA VAL A 29 27.58 -4.54 9.13
C VAL A 29 26.60 -3.41 9.43
N GLU A 30 27.09 -2.27 9.92
CA GLU A 30 26.31 -1.04 10.15
C GLU A 30 25.66 -0.55 8.84
N ILE A 31 26.45 -0.40 7.77
CA ILE A 31 25.95 0.03 6.46
C ILE A 31 24.93 -0.96 5.89
N ILE A 32 25.17 -2.27 6.02
CA ILE A 32 24.23 -3.29 5.55
C ILE A 32 22.92 -3.27 6.36
N ALA A 33 22.99 -3.02 7.68
CA ALA A 33 21.81 -2.89 8.52
C ALA A 33 21.00 -1.64 8.15
N ASP A 34 21.65 -0.51 7.89
CA ASP A 34 21.00 0.73 7.44
C ASP A 34 20.34 0.56 6.07
N LEU A 35 21.00 -0.12 5.12
CA LEU A 35 20.45 -0.43 3.81
C LEU A 35 19.24 -1.38 3.90
N GLN A 36 19.28 -2.37 4.79
CA GLN A 36 18.15 -3.28 5.02
C GLN A 36 16.96 -2.56 5.67
N ASN A 37 17.19 -1.68 6.64
CA ASN A 37 16.13 -0.87 7.25
C ASN A 37 15.49 0.06 6.22
N THR A 38 16.29 0.74 5.39
CA THR A 38 15.78 1.62 4.31
C THR A 38 14.95 0.82 3.28
N SER A 39 15.40 -0.38 2.93
CA SER A 39 14.69 -1.28 2.01
C SER A 39 13.42 -1.88 2.61
N ALA A 40 13.37 -2.09 3.92
CA ALA A 40 12.17 -2.57 4.62
C ALA A 40 11.09 -1.50 4.71
N VAL A 41 11.49 -0.24 4.98
CA VAL A 41 10.60 0.93 4.98
C VAL A 41 9.93 1.10 3.62
N THR A 42 10.71 1.08 2.53
CA THR A 42 10.15 1.22 1.17
C THR A 42 9.16 0.13 0.76
N LYS A 43 9.31 -1.12 1.25
CA LYS A 43 8.36 -2.21 0.95
C LYS A 43 7.06 -2.07 1.71
N GLU A 44 7.11 -1.74 3.00
CA GLU A 44 5.90 -1.54 3.79
C GLU A 44 5.13 -0.31 3.33
N ASP A 45 5.84 0.79 3.03
CA ASP A 45 5.24 2.00 2.47
C ASP A 45 4.53 1.72 1.13
N LEU A 46 5.16 0.91 0.26
CA LEU A 46 4.58 0.54 -1.03
C LEU A 46 3.34 -0.36 -0.87
N LYS A 47 3.35 -1.28 0.09
CA LYS A 47 2.19 -2.10 0.43
C LYS A 47 1.05 -1.25 1.00
N GLN A 48 1.37 -0.28 1.85
CA GLN A 48 0.38 0.64 2.40
C GLN A 48 -0.22 1.53 1.31
N ALA A 49 0.60 2.03 0.38
CA ALA A 49 0.11 2.75 -0.80
C ALA A 49 -0.81 1.88 -1.66
N GLU A 50 -0.48 0.61 -1.90
CA GLU A 50 -1.35 -0.32 -2.62
C GLU A 50 -2.70 -0.52 -1.90
N MET A 51 -2.69 -0.70 -0.58
CA MET A 51 -3.91 -0.86 0.22
C MET A 51 -4.81 0.38 0.16
N ASN A 52 -4.22 1.57 0.24
CA ASN A 52 -4.95 2.83 0.13
C ASN A 52 -5.59 2.96 -1.27
N LEU A 53 -4.83 2.68 -2.32
CA LEU A 53 -5.33 2.70 -3.71
C LEU A 53 -6.47 1.69 -3.93
N ARG A 54 -6.39 0.48 -3.36
CA ARG A 54 -7.46 -0.52 -3.43
C ARG A 54 -8.73 -0.05 -2.71
N THR A 55 -8.57 0.61 -1.56
CA THR A 55 -9.68 1.19 -0.80
C THR A 55 -10.36 2.30 -1.61
N ASP A 56 -9.58 3.22 -2.17
CA ASP A 56 -10.09 4.33 -2.99
C ASP A 56 -10.81 3.81 -4.25
N LEU A 57 -10.24 2.81 -4.95
CA LEU A 57 -10.89 2.16 -6.09
C LEU A 57 -12.23 1.52 -5.71
N THR A 58 -12.31 0.89 -4.54
CA THR A 58 -13.55 0.28 -4.04
C THR A 58 -14.60 1.36 -3.74
N SER A 59 -14.19 2.48 -3.14
CA SER A 59 -15.07 3.63 -2.92
C SER A 59 -15.58 4.20 -4.24
N ILE A 60 -14.70 4.45 -5.22
CA ILE A 60 -15.07 4.97 -6.54
C ILE A 60 -16.04 4.02 -7.27
N LYS A 61 -15.84 2.70 -7.15
CA LYS A 61 -16.76 1.71 -7.75
C LYS A 61 -18.14 1.79 -7.10
N ASN A 62 -18.21 1.86 -5.78
CA ASN A 62 -19.46 2.04 -5.05
C ASN A 62 -20.13 3.36 -5.43
N ASP A 63 -19.34 4.41 -5.61
CA ASP A 63 -19.81 5.71 -6.04
C ASP A 63 -20.46 5.65 -7.42
N MET A 64 -19.75 5.04 -8.37
CA MET A 64 -20.24 4.81 -9.71
C MET A 64 -21.54 4.00 -9.73
N ASP A 65 -21.66 2.97 -8.88
CA ASP A 65 -22.85 2.13 -8.84
C ASP A 65 -24.06 2.83 -8.20
N TRP A 66 -23.89 3.70 -7.19
CA TRP A 66 -24.99 4.53 -6.71
C TRP A 66 -25.43 5.54 -7.77
N LEU A 67 -24.46 6.14 -8.49
CA LEU A 67 -24.72 7.17 -9.49
C LEU A 67 -25.49 6.58 -10.68
N LYS A 68 -25.13 5.38 -11.15
CA LYS A 68 -25.91 4.64 -12.14
C LYS A 68 -27.35 4.40 -11.70
N LYS A 69 -27.56 3.96 -10.46
CA LYS A 69 -28.91 3.72 -9.91
C LYS A 69 -29.71 5.02 -9.90
N LEU A 70 -29.11 6.12 -9.46
CA LEU A 70 -29.76 7.42 -9.45
C LEU A 70 -30.20 7.85 -10.87
N ILE A 71 -29.32 7.74 -11.86
CA ILE A 71 -29.63 8.08 -13.26
C ILE A 71 -30.80 7.25 -13.78
N VAL A 72 -30.82 5.94 -13.49
CA VAL A 72 -31.93 5.06 -13.90
C VAL A 72 -33.24 5.45 -13.21
N THR A 73 -33.22 5.69 -11.90
CA THR A 73 -34.40 6.10 -11.14
C THR A 73 -34.98 7.41 -11.65
N VAL A 74 -34.12 8.41 -11.88
CA VAL A 74 -34.53 9.70 -12.45
C VAL A 74 -35.10 9.51 -13.86
N GLY A 75 -34.44 8.71 -14.70
CA GLY A 75 -34.93 8.38 -16.04
C GLY A 75 -36.33 7.78 -16.03
N ILE A 76 -36.59 6.80 -15.16
CA ILE A 76 -37.91 6.18 -15.00
C ILE A 76 -38.95 7.22 -14.54
N ALA A 77 -38.61 8.04 -13.55
CA ALA A 77 -39.52 9.07 -13.04
C ALA A 77 -39.92 10.08 -14.13
N VAL A 78 -38.97 10.50 -14.95
CA VAL A 78 -39.22 11.41 -16.08
C VAL A 78 -40.15 10.76 -17.11
N VAL A 79 -39.93 9.48 -17.46
CA VAL A 79 -40.79 8.76 -18.41
C VAL A 79 -42.22 8.66 -17.88
N ILE A 80 -42.40 8.30 -16.60
CA ILE A 80 -43.73 8.22 -15.98
C ILE A 80 -44.43 9.59 -16.00
N ALA A 81 -43.71 10.67 -15.64
CA ALA A 81 -44.25 12.02 -15.65
C ALA A 81 -44.67 12.46 -17.06
N ALA A 82 -43.86 12.16 -18.07
CA ALA A 82 -44.16 12.44 -19.47
C ALA A 82 -45.40 11.69 -19.95
N ILE A 83 -45.53 10.39 -19.64
CA ILE A 83 -46.73 9.59 -19.95
C ILE A 83 -47.96 10.21 -19.28
N LYS A 84 -47.88 10.53 -17.97
CA LYS A 84 -49.00 11.16 -17.26
C LYS A 84 -49.41 12.48 -17.91
N TYR A 85 -48.46 13.32 -18.31
CA TYR A 85 -48.72 14.59 -18.98
C TYR A 85 -49.40 14.40 -20.36
N ILE A 86 -49.01 13.36 -21.11
CA ILE A 86 -49.58 13.07 -22.44
C ILE A 86 -50.99 12.45 -22.37
N PHE A 87 -51.25 11.58 -21.40
CA PHE A 87 -52.51 10.81 -21.33
C PHE A 87 -53.55 11.35 -20.35
N VAL A 88 -53.14 12.18 -19.37
CA VAL A 88 -54.01 12.74 -18.32
C VAL A 88 -54.03 14.28 -18.35
N GLY A 89 -53.24 14.89 -19.24
CA GLY A 89 -53.35 16.30 -19.60
C GLY A 89 -54.52 16.57 -20.55
#